data_AF-A0A4Q4CXT9-F1
#
_entry.id   AF-A0A4Q4CXT9-F1
#
_cell.length_a   1.000
_cell.length_b   1.000
_cell.length_c   1.000
_cell.angle_alpha   90.00
_cell.angle_beta   90.00
_cell.angle_gamma   90.00
#
_symmetry.space_group_name_H-M   'P 1'
#
loop_
_entity.id
_entity.type
_entity.pdbx_description
1 polymer ?
#
loop_
_entity_poly.entity_id
_entity_poly.type
_entity_poly.pdbx_seq_one_letter_code
_entity_poly.pdbx_strand_id
1 'polypeptide(L)'
;MADSTTDTELEAPASGVYTSESSGISASATDRPAVVAPGAATGRRKEAVARVRIVPGTGVWTVNGKPLEEYLPNKLHQQIAKEALTAVGLTRH
;
A
#
# COMPACT_ATOMS: atom_id res chain seq x y z
N MET A 1 13.80 -44.82 58.08
CA MET A 1 15.07 -45.11 57.38
C MET A 1 14.72 -45.32 55.92
N ALA A 2 15.35 -44.54 55.02
CA ALA A 2 15.08 -44.40 53.58
C ALA A 2 13.70 -43.77 53.25
N ASP A 3 13.55 -42.81 52.35
CA ASP A 3 14.27 -42.59 51.08
C ASP A 3 14.23 -41.09 50.71
N SER A 4 15.39 -40.47 50.50
CA SER A 4 15.53 -39.11 49.97
C SER A 4 16.05 -39.21 48.54
N THR A 5 15.13 -39.41 47.60
CA THR A 5 15.40 -39.30 46.17
C THR A 5 15.31 -37.82 45.78
N THR A 6 16.46 -37.15 45.68
CA THR A 6 16.58 -35.88 44.95
C THR A 6 17.14 -36.19 43.57
N ASP A 7 16.25 -36.25 42.58
CA ASP A 7 16.59 -36.44 41.19
C ASP A 7 17.01 -35.10 40.56
N THR A 8 18.29 -35.06 40.19
CA THR A 8 18.78 -34.72 38.85
C THR A 8 18.35 -33.41 38.18
N GLU A 9 19.34 -32.51 38.11
CA GLU A 9 19.70 -31.62 37.00
C GLU A 9 18.60 -31.09 36.07
N LEU A 10 18.44 -29.76 36.11
CA LEU A 10 17.96 -29.01 34.95
C LEU A 10 18.88 -27.81 34.72
N GLU A 11 20.02 -28.04 34.09
CA GLU A 11 20.74 -27.01 33.35
C GLU A 11 20.33 -27.11 31.88
N ALA A 12 19.55 -26.14 31.41
CA ALA A 12 19.38 -25.87 29.99
C ALA A 12 19.28 -24.35 29.80
N PRO A 13 20.33 -23.71 29.26
CA PRO A 13 20.39 -22.28 29.07
C PRO A 13 19.62 -21.92 27.81
N ALA A 14 18.54 -21.17 27.95
CA ALA A 14 18.12 -20.22 26.95
C ALA A 14 16.94 -19.45 27.53
N SER A 15 17.21 -18.28 28.09
CA SER A 15 16.33 -17.14 27.88
C SER A 15 16.19 -16.98 26.36
N GLY A 16 15.29 -17.73 25.75
CA GLY A 16 14.85 -17.57 24.38
C GLY A 16 14.18 -16.22 24.32
N VAL A 17 14.95 -15.22 23.90
CA VAL A 17 14.49 -13.87 23.62
C VAL A 17 13.37 -14.03 22.60
N TYR A 18 12.13 -13.86 23.05
CA TYR A 18 10.96 -13.83 22.19
C TYR A 18 10.94 -12.47 21.48
N THR A 19 11.92 -12.24 20.61
CA THR A 19 11.94 -11.07 19.76
C THR A 19 11.18 -11.42 18.49
N SER A 20 9.93 -11.00 18.41
CA SER A 20 9.19 -10.93 17.14
C SER A 20 9.68 -9.71 16.35
N GLU A 21 10.93 -9.73 15.91
CA GLU A 21 11.41 -8.86 14.85
C GLU A 21 10.95 -9.46 13.52
N SER A 22 9.70 -9.16 13.15
CA SER A 22 9.28 -9.36 11.76
C SER A 22 10.06 -8.38 10.90
N SER A 23 11.21 -8.83 10.42
CA SER A 23 12.08 -8.09 9.51
C SER A 23 11.35 -7.92 8.18
N GLY A 24 10.83 -6.70 7.97
CA GLY A 24 10.64 -6.08 6.67
C GLY A 24 9.67 -6.77 5.72
N ILE A 25 8.47 -6.23 5.59
CA ILE A 25 7.73 -6.31 4.33
C ILE A 25 8.57 -5.55 3.30
N SER A 26 9.31 -6.31 2.48
CA SER A 26 10.15 -5.73 1.44
C SER A 26 9.26 -5.08 0.38
N ALA A 27 9.17 -3.75 0.41
CA ALA A 27 8.43 -2.93 -0.54
C ALA A 27 9.14 -2.82 -1.90
N SER A 28 9.73 -3.90 -2.39
CA SER A 28 10.39 -3.91 -3.70
C SER A 28 9.43 -4.38 -4.78
N ALA A 29 8.51 -3.49 -5.16
CA ALA A 29 7.63 -3.69 -6.31
C ALA A 29 7.39 -2.40 -7.14
N THR A 30 8.28 -1.41 -7.06
CA THR A 30 8.05 -0.10 -7.73
C THR A 30 9.03 0.24 -8.86
N ASP A 31 9.96 -0.64 -9.23
CA ASP A 31 10.98 -0.32 -10.25
C ASP A 31 10.70 -0.90 -11.65
N ARG A 32 9.43 -1.22 -11.95
CA ARG A 32 9.06 -1.46 -13.35
C ARG A 32 8.68 -0.11 -13.94
N PRO A 33 9.47 0.44 -14.89
CA PRO A 33 9.09 1.68 -15.55
C PRO A 33 7.72 1.46 -16.18
N ALA A 34 6.72 2.19 -15.69
CA ALA A 34 5.37 2.12 -16.21
C ALA A 34 5.46 2.39 -17.71
N VAL A 35 4.93 1.47 -18.53
CA VAL A 35 4.89 1.65 -19.97
C VAL A 35 4.14 2.95 -20.26
N VAL A 36 4.87 3.96 -20.72
CA VAL A 36 4.36 5.33 -20.92
C VAL A 36 3.58 5.40 -22.24
N ALA A 37 2.52 4.61 -22.32
CA ALA A 37 1.55 4.65 -23.41
C ALA A 37 0.29 5.38 -22.93
N PRO A 38 -0.43 6.09 -23.84
CA PRO A 38 -1.74 6.62 -23.49
C PRO A 38 -2.66 5.48 -23.06
N GLY A 39 -3.15 5.56 -21.82
CA GLY A 39 -4.00 4.56 -21.20
C GLY A 39 -5.45 5.00 -21.19
N ALA A 40 -6.37 4.05 -21.36
CA ALA A 40 -7.79 4.29 -21.12
C ALA A 40 -8.30 3.25 -20.12
N ALA A 41 -9.08 3.70 -19.15
CA ALA A 41 -9.69 2.84 -18.14
C ALA A 41 -11.12 3.29 -17.87
N THR A 42 -11.93 2.36 -17.39
CA THR A 42 -13.29 2.67 -16.92
C THR A 42 -13.43 2.18 -15.49
N GLY A 43 -13.80 3.08 -14.58
CA GLY A 43 -14.11 2.76 -13.19
C GLY A 43 -15.61 2.79 -12.95
N ARG A 44 -16.11 1.88 -12.10
CA ARG A 44 -17.50 1.88 -11.66
C ARG A 44 -17.56 1.81 -10.13
N ARG A 45 -18.34 2.69 -9.50
CA ARG A 45 -18.63 2.64 -8.06
C ARG A 45 -20.12 2.85 -7.86
N LYS A 46 -20.80 1.79 -7.41
CA LYS A 46 -22.27 1.75 -7.27
C LYS A 46 -22.94 2.06 -8.63
N GLU A 47 -23.66 3.16 -8.72
CA GLU A 47 -24.32 3.64 -9.93
C GLU A 47 -23.41 4.55 -10.78
N ALA A 48 -22.31 5.04 -10.23
CA ALA A 48 -21.40 5.95 -10.93
C ALA A 48 -20.47 5.19 -11.88
N VAL A 49 -20.31 5.72 -13.10
CA VAL A 49 -19.39 5.23 -14.13
C VAL A 49 -18.45 6.37 -14.54
N ALA A 50 -17.14 6.13 -14.47
CA ALA A 50 -16.11 7.09 -14.85
C ALA A 50 -15.27 6.51 -16.00
N ARG A 51 -15.11 7.27 -17.09
CA ARG A 51 -14.21 6.94 -18.20
C ARG A 51 -12.97 7.82 -18.07
N VAL A 52 -11.83 7.21 -17.83
CA VAL A 52 -10.56 7.89 -17.57
C VAL A 52 -9.64 7.70 -18.77
N ARG A 53 -9.02 8.79 -19.20
CA ARG A 53 -7.95 8.79 -20.20
C ARG A 53 -6.70 9.35 -19.54
N ILE A 54 -5.63 8.57 -19.57
CA ILE A 54 -4.34 8.91 -18.99
C ILE A 54 -3.40 9.20 -20.14
N VAL A 55 -2.87 10.42 -20.17
CA VAL A 55 -1.87 10.86 -21.14
C VAL A 55 -0.64 11.31 -20.35
N PRO A 56 0.57 10.92 -20.76
CA PRO A 56 1.79 11.41 -20.11
C PRO A 56 1.87 12.94 -20.24
N GLY A 57 2.08 13.66 -19.12
CA GLY A 57 2.07 15.11 -19.11
C GLY A 57 2.16 15.75 -17.72
N THR A 58 1.61 16.96 -17.59
CA THR A 58 1.74 17.89 -16.45
C THR A 58 1.04 17.48 -15.15
N GLY A 59 0.48 16.26 -15.08
CA GLY A 59 -0.25 15.79 -13.88
C GLY A 59 -1.56 16.54 -13.59
N VAL A 60 -2.00 17.40 -14.51
CA VAL A 60 -3.29 18.09 -14.42
C VAL A 60 -4.38 17.13 -14.88
N TRP A 61 -5.35 16.89 -14.01
CA TRP A 61 -6.46 15.97 -14.24
C TRP A 61 -7.75 16.65 -13.83
N THR A 62 -8.72 16.62 -14.74
CA THR A 62 -10.04 17.23 -14.57
C THR A 62 -11.11 16.16 -14.64
N VAL A 63 -12.22 16.37 -13.92
CA VAL A 63 -13.37 15.48 -13.90
C VAL A 63 -14.53 16.22 -14.59
N ASN A 64 -14.98 15.74 -15.74
CA ASN A 64 -16.03 16.38 -16.55
C ASN A 64 -15.78 17.88 -16.82
N GLY A 65 -14.52 18.27 -17.04
CA GLY A 65 -14.13 19.66 -17.30
C GLY A 65 -13.99 20.54 -16.05
N LYS A 66 -14.21 19.99 -14.86
CA LYS A 66 -14.04 20.68 -13.57
C LYS A 66 -12.78 20.21 -12.82
N PRO A 67 -12.17 21.06 -11.98
CA PRO A 67 -11.07 20.64 -11.11
C PRO A 67 -11.56 19.61 -10.08
N LEU A 68 -10.66 18.72 -9.65
CA LEU A 68 -10.96 17.66 -8.68
C LEU A 68 -11.59 18.20 -7.40
N GLU A 69 -11.12 19.36 -6.93
CA GLU A 69 -11.56 20.02 -5.70
C GLU A 69 -13.04 20.44 -5.75
N GLU A 70 -13.53 20.85 -6.92
CA GLU A 70 -14.92 21.26 -7.10
C GLU A 70 -15.85 20.05 -7.27
N TYR A 71 -15.37 18.99 -7.92
CA TYR A 71 -16.20 17.80 -8.20
C TYR A 71 -16.24 16.82 -7.02
N LEU A 72 -15.16 16.73 -6.25
CA LEU A 72 -15.05 15.90 -5.04
C LEU A 72 -14.68 16.78 -3.83
N PRO A 73 -15.67 17.39 -3.16
CA PRO A 73 -15.42 18.31 -2.03
C PRO A 73 -14.85 17.59 -0.80
N ASN A 74 -15.04 16.27 -0.69
CA ASN A 74 -14.50 15.49 0.43
C ASN A 74 -13.02 15.14 0.22
N LYS A 75 -12.18 15.54 1.17
CA LYS A 75 -10.73 15.27 1.21
C LYS A 75 -10.39 13.78 1.15
N LEU A 76 -11.21 12.92 1.76
CA LEU A 76 -11.01 11.46 1.73
C LEU A 76 -11.10 10.93 0.28
N HIS A 77 -12.08 11.39 -0.48
CA HIS A 77 -12.22 10.97 -1.87
C HIS A 77 -11.10 11.51 -2.77
N GLN A 78 -10.57 12.70 -2.47
CA GLN A 78 -9.39 13.22 -3.17
C GLN A 78 -8.15 12.38 -2.86
N GLN A 79 -7.98 11.95 -1.60
CA GLN A 79 -6.86 11.11 -1.19
C GLN A 79 -6.88 9.75 -1.88
N ILE A 80 -8.00 9.02 -1.83
CA ILE A 80 -8.12 7.71 -2.50
C ILE A 80 -7.80 7.82 -4.00
N ALA A 81 -8.26 8.89 -4.65
CA ALA A 81 -8.02 9.09 -6.07
C ALA A 81 -6.55 9.41 -6.37
N LYS A 82 -5.85 10.15 -5.50
CA LYS A 82 -4.40 10.41 -5.59
C LYS A 82 -3.58 9.17 -5.28
N GLU A 83 -3.97 8.39 -4.28
CA GLU A 83 -3.29 7.17 -3.86
C GLU A 83 -3.19 6.15 -5.00
N ALA A 84 -4.27 6.00 -5.79
CA ALA A 84 -4.27 5.12 -6.95
C ALA A 84 -3.22 5.53 -8.00
N LEU A 85 -2.95 6.82 -8.19
CA LEU A 85 -1.93 7.31 -9.11
C LEU A 85 -0.51 7.16 -8.54
N THR A 86 -0.34 7.35 -7.22
CA THR A 86 0.96 7.15 -6.56
C THR A 86 1.38 5.68 -6.51
N ALA A 87 0.43 4.75 -6.30
CA ALA A 87 0.74 3.32 -6.21
C ALA A 87 1.31 2.74 -7.51
N VAL A 88 0.93 3.32 -8.66
CA VAL A 88 1.40 2.87 -9.98
C VAL A 88 2.68 3.62 -10.40
N GLY A 89 3.20 4.53 -9.56
CA GLY A 89 4.41 5.29 -9.86
C GLY A 89 4.24 6.34 -10.97
N LEU A 90 3.00 6.74 -11.29
CA LEU A 90 2.72 7.77 -12.31
C LEU A 90 2.85 9.22 -11.78
N THR A 91 3.26 9.40 -10.52
CA THR A 91 3.56 10.70 -9.94
C THR A 91 5.02 11.07 -10.17
N ARG A 92 5.26 12.12 -10.97
CA ARG A 92 6.58 12.75 -11.09
C ARG A 92 6.76 13.74 -9.93
N HIS A 93 7.87 13.63 -9.19
CA HIS A 93 8.29 14.62 -8.20
C HIS A 93 8.52 16.00 -8.82
#